data_AF-A0A1I7GQU2-F1
#
_entry.id   AF-A0A1I7GQU2-F1
#
_cell.length_a   1.000
_cell.length_b   1.000
_cell.length_c   1.000
_cell.angle_alpha   90.00
_cell.angle_beta   90.00
_cell.angle_gamma   90.00
#
_symmetry.space_group_name_H-M   'P 1'
#
loop_
_entity.id
_entity.type
_entity.pdbx_description
1 polymer ?
#
loop_
_entity_poly.entity_id
_entity_poly.type
_entity_poly.pdbx_seq_one_letter_code
_entity_poly.pdbx_strand_id
1 'polypeptide(L)'
;MERDVIRVRLGLNIEYEGKLYDILELPPEAFVGMVPGLTEEQFRRLDEAFRAVWPETTVRRHHILGFVAEQAGTSIDYLLLNREHIHFDELDISAYIEEHDQRRNRPS
;
A
#
# COMPACT_ATOMS: atom_id res chain seq x y z
N MET A 1 13.24 9.87 23.30
CA MET A 1 12.14 10.30 22.41
C MET A 1 11.62 9.05 21.74
N GLU A 2 10.56 8.46 22.30
CA GLU A 2 9.72 7.54 21.53
C GLU A 2 9.22 8.34 20.33
N ARG A 3 9.61 7.92 19.12
CA ARG A 3 8.96 8.43 17.92
C ARG A 3 7.58 7.79 17.93
N ASP A 4 6.53 8.59 18.07
CA ASP A 4 5.17 8.12 17.83
C ASP A 4 5.15 7.45 16.45
N VAL A 5 5.02 6.11 16.46
CA VAL A 5 4.90 5.34 15.24
C VAL A 5 3.51 5.63 14.70
N ILE A 6 3.43 6.45 13.64
CA ILE A 6 2.17 6.74 12.96
C ILE A 6 1.67 5.44 12.36
N ARG A 7 0.64 4.85 12.97
CA ARG A 7 -0.04 3.68 12.41
C ARG A 7 -1.31 4.10 11.71
N VAL A 8 -1.53 3.54 10.53
CA VAL A 8 -2.78 3.64 9.78
C VAL A 8 -3.54 2.32 9.97
N ARG A 9 -4.87 2.42 10.09
CA ARG A 9 -5.76 1.26 10.10
C ARG A 9 -6.82 1.48 9.05
N LEU A 10 -7.07 0.47 8.22
CA LEU A 10 -8.14 0.53 7.24
C LEU A 10 -9.50 0.18 7.88
N GLY A 11 -9.49 -0.52 9.02
CA GLY A 11 -10.68 -1.05 9.67
C GLY A 11 -11.18 -2.36 9.05
N LEU A 12 -10.48 -2.88 8.05
CA LEU A 12 -10.77 -4.16 7.42
C LEU A 12 -10.07 -5.29 8.17
N ASN A 13 -10.84 -6.04 8.95
CA ASN A 13 -10.32 -7.15 9.75
C ASN A 13 -10.33 -8.46 8.97
N ILE A 14 -9.18 -9.10 8.89
CA ILE A 14 -8.93 -10.38 8.21
C ILE A 14 -8.48 -11.41 9.25
N GLU A 15 -9.07 -12.61 9.22
CA GLU A 15 -8.59 -13.73 10.02
C GLU A 15 -7.46 -14.47 9.27
N TYR A 16 -6.31 -14.61 9.92
CA TYR A 16 -5.14 -15.32 9.39
C TYR A 16 -4.48 -16.12 10.52
N GLU A 17 -4.27 -17.42 10.30
CA GLU A 17 -3.71 -18.36 11.31
C GLU A 17 -4.42 -18.30 12.68
N GLY A 18 -5.76 -18.13 12.67
CA GLY A 18 -6.58 -18.07 13.89
C GLY A 18 -6.48 -16.77 14.68
N LYS A 19 -5.93 -15.70 14.08
CA LYS A 19 -5.87 -14.35 14.66
C LYS A 19 -6.49 -13.32 13.72
N LEU A 20 -7.12 -12.29 14.30
CA LEU A 20 -7.66 -11.15 13.56
C LEU A 20 -6.59 -10.07 13.39
N TYR A 21 -6.41 -9.60 12.16
CA TYR A 21 -5.51 -8.53 11.77
C TYR A 21 -6.27 -7.45 11.02
N ASP A 22 -5.87 -6.18 11.16
CA ASP A 22 -6.16 -5.20 10.11
C ASP A 22 -5.37 -5.60 8.86
N ILE A 23 -5.93 -5.44 7.66
CA ILE A 23 -5.25 -5.78 6.40
C ILE A 23 -3.84 -5.16 6.32
N LEU A 24 -3.65 -3.94 6.84
CA LEU A 24 -2.36 -3.25 6.83
C LEU A 24 -1.32 -3.86 7.78
N GLU A 25 -1.75 -4.70 8.73
CA GLU A 25 -0.92 -5.36 9.74
C GLU A 25 -0.63 -6.83 9.41
N LEU A 26 -1.16 -7.37 8.30
CA LEU A 26 -0.94 -8.75 7.87
C LEU A 26 0.56 -9.07 7.66
N PRO A 27 0.99 -10.34 7.81
CA PRO A 27 2.28 -10.78 7.31
C PRO A 27 2.45 -10.41 5.82
N PRO A 28 3.65 -10.02 5.35
CA PRO A 28 3.86 -9.56 3.96
C PRO A 28 3.30 -10.50 2.90
N GLU A 29 3.48 -11.79 3.09
CA GLU A 29 3.08 -12.87 2.18
C GLU A 29 1.55 -12.93 2.10
N ALA A 30 0.89 -12.84 3.25
CA ALA A 30 -0.57 -12.78 3.34
C ALA A 30 -1.11 -11.46 2.75
N PHE A 31 -0.44 -10.33 3.00
CA PHE A 31 -0.83 -9.03 2.46
C PHE A 31 -0.83 -9.05 0.93
N VAL A 32 0.24 -9.51 0.29
CA VAL A 32 0.33 -9.58 -1.18
C VAL A 32 -0.76 -10.48 -1.76
N GLY A 33 -1.00 -11.64 -1.14
CA GLY A 33 -2.06 -12.56 -1.58
C GLY A 33 -3.47 -11.96 -1.51
N MET A 34 -3.67 -10.90 -0.72
CA MET A 34 -4.95 -10.20 -0.61
C MET A 34 -5.12 -9.08 -1.62
N VAL A 35 -4.04 -8.59 -2.26
CA VAL A 35 -4.12 -7.47 -3.22
C VAL A 35 -4.31 -8.03 -4.63
N PRO A 36 -5.51 -7.91 -5.24
CA PRO A 36 -5.75 -8.50 -6.54
C PRO A 36 -4.88 -7.86 -7.63
N GLY A 37 -4.42 -8.68 -8.57
CA GLY A 37 -3.64 -8.22 -9.72
C GLY A 37 -2.19 -7.83 -9.41
N LEU A 38 -1.76 -7.87 -8.14
CA LEU A 38 -0.39 -7.57 -7.72
C LEU A 38 0.41 -8.86 -7.50
N THR A 39 1.50 -9.03 -8.25
CA THR A 39 2.44 -10.15 -8.04
C THR A 39 3.42 -9.85 -6.90
N GLU A 40 4.05 -10.88 -6.33
CA GLU A 40 5.09 -10.71 -5.30
C GLU A 40 6.29 -9.88 -5.78
N GLU A 41 6.67 -10.00 -7.05
CA GLU A 41 7.76 -9.20 -7.63
C GLU A 41 7.37 -7.73 -7.72
N GLN A 42 6.17 -7.45 -8.24
CA GLN A 42 5.63 -6.08 -8.29
C GLN A 42 5.50 -5.48 -6.88
N PHE A 43 5.03 -6.26 -5.91
CA PHE A 43 4.98 -5.82 -4.52
C PHE A 43 6.36 -5.48 -3.97
N ARG A 44 7.37 -6.32 -4.20
CA ARG A 44 8.73 -6.05 -3.73
C ARG A 44 9.28 -4.75 -4.30
N ARG A 45 9.06 -4.50 -5.60
CA ARG A 45 9.44 -3.24 -6.26
C ARG A 45 8.74 -2.03 -5.63
N LEU A 46 7.43 -2.12 -5.39
CA LEU A 46 6.67 -1.05 -4.73
C LEU A 46 7.12 -0.83 -3.28
N ASP A 47 7.28 -1.89 -2.50
CA ASP A 47 7.68 -1.80 -1.10
C ASP A 47 9.08 -1.18 -0.98
N GLU A 48 10.01 -1.51 -1.87
CA GLU A 48 11.33 -0.88 -1.92
C GLU A 48 11.26 0.61 -2.28
N ALA A 49 10.55 0.96 -3.35
CA ALA A 49 10.40 2.35 -3.79
C ALA A 49 9.72 3.21 -2.71
N PHE A 50 8.64 2.71 -2.12
CA PHE A 50 7.83 3.46 -1.16
C PHE A 50 8.49 3.54 0.22
N ARG A 51 9.36 2.60 0.60
CA ARG A 51 10.05 2.59 1.90
C ARG A 51 10.95 3.82 2.11
N ALA A 52 11.52 4.38 1.05
CA ALA A 52 12.33 5.59 1.12
C ALA A 52 11.50 6.82 1.55
N VAL A 53 10.22 6.85 1.19
CA VAL A 53 9.30 7.97 1.44
C VAL A 53 8.49 7.73 2.72
N TRP A 54 7.89 6.55 2.81
CA TRP A 54 7.04 6.07 3.90
C TRP A 54 7.69 4.86 4.61
N PRO A 55 8.57 5.09 5.60
CA PRO A 55 9.28 4.00 6.28
C PRO A 55 8.37 3.16 7.19
N GLU A 56 7.27 3.73 7.68
CA GLU A 56 6.31 3.01 8.52
C GLU A 56 5.47 2.05 7.66
N THR A 57 5.34 0.79 8.10
CA THR A 57 4.80 -0.30 7.30
C THR A 57 3.31 -0.14 7.00
N THR A 58 2.48 0.25 7.97
CA THR A 58 1.04 0.41 7.75
C THR A 58 0.73 1.61 6.85
N VAL A 59 1.46 2.72 7.00
CA VAL A 59 1.41 3.88 6.09
C VAL A 59 1.83 3.48 4.69
N ARG A 60 2.96 2.77 4.56
CA ARG A 60 3.45 2.30 3.26
C ARG A 60 2.46 1.37 2.58
N ARG A 61 1.90 0.41 3.31
CA ARG A 61 0.89 -0.52 2.77
C ARG A 61 -0.39 0.19 2.37
N HIS A 62 -0.81 1.21 3.12
CA HIS A 62 -1.91 2.06 2.71
C HIS A 62 -1.63 2.74 1.35
N HIS A 63 -0.41 3.27 1.15
CA HIS A 63 0.00 3.81 -0.14
C HIS A 63 0.10 2.76 -1.24
N ILE A 64 0.55 1.54 -0.94
CA ILE A 64 0.53 0.43 -1.91
C ILE A 64 -0.91 0.13 -2.35
N LEU A 65 -1.85 0.02 -1.41
CA LEU A 65 -3.26 -0.18 -1.75
C LEU A 65 -3.83 0.98 -2.56
N GLY A 66 -3.49 2.23 -2.21
CA GLY A 66 -3.90 3.42 -2.94
C GLY A 66 -3.40 3.42 -4.38
N PHE A 67 -2.09 3.21 -4.57
CA PHE A 67 -1.47 3.11 -5.88
C PHE A 67 -2.14 2.03 -6.75
N VAL A 68 -2.29 0.83 -6.19
CA VAL A 68 -2.92 -0.30 -6.89
C VAL A 68 -4.37 0.01 -7.26
N ALA A 69 -5.13 0.67 -6.37
CA ALA A 69 -6.49 1.09 -6.66
C ALA A 69 -6.54 2.11 -7.81
N GLU A 70 -5.64 3.10 -7.84
CA GLU A 70 -5.55 4.08 -8.92
C GLU A 70 -5.22 3.44 -10.27
N GLN A 71 -4.26 2.50 -10.29
CA GLN A 71 -3.93 1.76 -11.51
C GLN A 71 -5.09 0.88 -12.01
N ALA A 72 -5.92 0.39 -11.10
CA ALA A 72 -7.14 -0.34 -11.41
C ALA A 72 -8.36 0.56 -11.66
N GLY A 73 -8.21 1.89 -11.64
CA GLY A 73 -9.30 2.85 -11.85
C GLY A 73 -10.42 2.76 -10.79
N THR A 74 -10.07 2.42 -9.55
CA THR A 74 -11.02 2.16 -8.46
C THR A 74 -10.55 2.81 -7.15
N SER A 75 -11.31 2.62 -6.05
CA SER A 75 -10.88 3.04 -4.71
C SER A 75 -10.38 1.84 -3.88
N ILE A 76 -9.64 2.10 -2.80
CA ILE A 76 -9.15 1.04 -1.89
C ILE A 76 -10.31 0.18 -1.37
N ASP A 77 -11.47 0.78 -1.09
CA ASP A 77 -12.66 0.06 -0.59
C ASP A 77 -13.20 -0.98 -1.59
N TYR A 78 -13.03 -0.72 -2.90
CA TYR A 78 -13.50 -1.59 -3.97
C TYR A 78 -12.38 -2.46 -4.57
N LEU A 79 -11.13 -2.19 -4.24
CA LEU A 79 -9.97 -2.88 -4.78
C LEU A 79 -10.04 -4.40 -4.56
N LEU A 80 -10.46 -4.83 -3.37
CA LEU A 80 -10.57 -6.26 -3.03
C LEU A 80 -11.69 -7.00 -3.78
N LEU A 81 -12.59 -6.26 -4.41
CA LEU A 81 -13.69 -6.80 -5.21
C LEU A 81 -13.32 -6.92 -6.70
N ASN A 82 -12.28 -6.23 -7.14
CA ASN A 82 -11.85 -6.22 -8.54
C ASN A 82 -10.68 -7.19 -8.74
N ARG A 83 -10.66 -7.96 -9.84
CA ARG A 83 -9.62 -9.00 -10.10
C ARG A 83 -8.83 -8.76 -11.37
N GLU A 84 -8.86 -7.54 -11.88
CA GLU A 84 -8.13 -7.20 -13.10
C GLU A 84 -6.62 -7.23 -12.87
N HIS A 85 -5.89 -7.59 -13.92
CA HIS A 85 -4.43 -7.51 -13.91
C HIS A 85 -4.01 -6.05 -13.90
N ILE A 86 -3.05 -5.72 -13.04
CA ILE A 86 -2.56 -4.35 -12.91
C ILE A 86 -1.24 -4.24 -13.65
N HIS A 87 -1.18 -3.24 -14.53
CA HIS A 87 0.00 -2.90 -15.29
C HIS A 87 0.47 -1.52 -14.86
N PHE A 88 1.74 -1.41 -14.49
CA PHE A 88 2.39 -0.14 -14.15
C PHE A 88 3.89 -0.24 -14.40
N ASP A 89 4.53 0.90 -14.60
CA ASP A 89 5.97 1.04 -14.76
C ASP A 89 6.60 1.98 -13.72
N GLU A 90 7.87 2.34 -13.91
CA GLU A 90 8.61 3.21 -12.97
C GLU A 90 8.15 4.67 -13.00
N LEU A 91 7.60 5.13 -14.13
CA LEU A 91 7.03 6.48 -14.24
C LEU A 91 5.75 6.58 -13.41
N ASP A 92 4.90 5.56 -13.45
CA ASP A 92 3.68 5.51 -12.64
C ASP A 92 4.00 5.58 -11.14
N ILE A 93 4.98 4.80 -10.69
CA ILE A 93 5.45 4.80 -9.28
C ILE A 93 5.97 6.18 -8.89
N SER A 94 6.78 6.80 -9.76
CA SER A 94 7.39 8.10 -9.49
C SER A 94 6.34 9.21 -9.43
N ALA A 95 5.38 9.20 -10.35
CA ALA A 95 4.26 10.14 -10.39
C ALA A 95 3.41 10.05 -9.11
N TYR A 96 3.08 8.82 -8.67
CA TYR A 96 2.34 8.60 -7.43
C TYR A 96 3.09 9.15 -6.21
N ILE A 97 4.40 8.89 -6.11
CA ILE A 97 5.22 9.42 -5.02
C ILE A 97 5.20 10.95 -5.02
N GLU A 98 5.34 11.58 -6.19
CA GLU A 98 5.36 13.04 -6.31
C GLU A 98 4.03 13.68 -5.88
N GLU A 99 2.91 13.07 -6.22
CA GLU A 99 1.58 13.54 -5.84
C GLU A 99 1.30 13.38 -4.33
N HIS A 100 1.73 12.26 -3.74
CA HIS A 100 1.36 11.87 -2.38
C HIS A 100 2.42 12.16 -1.31
N ASP A 101 3.65 12.52 -1.67
CA ASP A 101 4.66 12.93 -0.70
C ASP A 101 4.38 14.35 -0.16
N GLN A 102 3.69 14.40 0.97
CA GLN A 102 3.37 15.63 1.69
C GLN A 102 4.63 16.45 2.09
N ARG A 103 5.83 15.87 2.09
CA ARG A 103 7.07 16.61 2.38
C ARG A 103 7.45 17.59 1.28
N ARG A 104 7.05 17.36 0.02
CA ARG A 104 7.24 18.30 -1.09
C ARG A 104 6.20 19.43 -1.12
N ASN A 105 4.98 19.17 -0.63
CA ASN A 105 3.87 20.12 -0.65
C ASN A 105 3.84 21.07 0.56
N ARG A 106 4.95 21.24 1.28
CA ARG A 106 5.05 22.26 2.33
C ARG A 106 5.55 23.58 1.70
N PRO A 107 4.69 24.59 1.49
CA PRO A 107 5.20 25.91 1.12
C PRO A 107 6.07 26.40 2.28
N SER A 108 7.26 26.89 1.92
CA SER A 108 8.17 27.56 2.86
C SER A 108 7.58 28.87 3.36
#